data_AF-A0A7W0MIN5-F1
#
_entry.id   AF-A0A7W0MIN5-F1
#
_cell.length_a   1.000
_cell.length_b   1.000
_cell.length_c   1.000
_cell.angle_alpha   90.00
_cell.angle_beta   90.00
_cell.angle_gamma   90.00
#
_symmetry.space_group_name_H-M   'P 1'
#
loop_
_entity.id
_entity.type
_entity.pdbx_description
1 polymer ?
#
loop_
_entity_poly.entity_id
_entity_poly.type
_entity_poly.pdbx_seq_one_letter_code
_entity_poly.pdbx_strand_id
1 'polypeptide(L)'
;MHFIDVLIRQAHPGPKVPPYRSFAQKQRDAHVFQSEETPYPVLVDDVEGRVHQVYGGLADPTYVIDAEGRVAFYNMWTHAPTLHRALEELFANGGRGTALGGIDRKPHLLSSMTDGWKGLRRGWPQSFTDLELSAPGMASGIWLGYQLRSVLAPLTLRAKPLPPSVKIGLAVGAAALIGLGIKRLVRA
;
A
#
# COMPACT_ATOMS: atom_id res chain seq x y z
N MET A 1 -9.59 17.24 11.39
CA MET A 1 -8.69 16.43 10.54
C MET A 1 -9.39 16.26 9.21
N HIS A 2 -8.67 16.47 8.10
CA HIS A 2 -9.22 16.35 6.76
C HIS A 2 -8.41 15.31 5.99
N PHE A 3 -9.10 14.54 5.16
CA PHE A 3 -8.51 13.58 4.24
C PHE A 3 -8.96 13.94 2.84
N ILE A 4 -8.05 13.82 1.88
CA ILE A 4 -8.28 14.10 0.48
C ILE A 4 -7.50 13.06 -0.30
N ASP A 5 -8.16 12.40 -1.24
CA ASP A 5 -7.50 11.53 -2.20
C ASP A 5 -7.25 12.32 -3.50
N VAL A 6 -6.12 12.07 -4.14
CA VAL A 6 -5.81 12.67 -5.46
C VAL A 6 -5.76 11.56 -6.49
N LEU A 7 -6.71 11.54 -7.43
CA LEU A 7 -6.69 10.61 -8.54
C LEU A 7 -5.60 11.00 -9.54
N ILE A 8 -4.53 10.21 -9.55
CA ILE A 8 -3.35 10.36 -10.40
C ILE A 8 -3.45 9.48 -11.67
N ARG A 9 -2.33 9.28 -12.35
CA ARG A 9 -2.24 8.35 -13.49
C ARG A 9 -2.33 6.90 -13.00
N GLN A 10 -2.91 6.02 -13.82
CA GLN A 10 -3.00 4.60 -13.50
C GLN A 10 -1.60 3.99 -13.36
N ALA A 11 -1.35 3.34 -12.22
CA ALA A 11 -0.07 2.68 -11.95
C ALA A 11 0.17 1.47 -12.87
N HIS A 12 -0.90 0.70 -13.10
CA HIS A 12 -0.89 -0.49 -13.96
C HIS A 12 -2.11 -0.46 -14.90
N PRO A 13 -2.04 0.29 -16.01
CA PRO A 13 -3.15 0.36 -16.94
C PRO A 13 -3.45 -1.00 -17.58
N GLY A 14 -4.74 -1.29 -17.80
CA GLY A 14 -5.21 -2.51 -18.44
C GLY A 14 -6.39 -2.24 -19.38
N PRO A 15 -6.94 -3.26 -20.07
CA PRO A 15 -8.00 -3.10 -21.06
C PRO A 15 -9.27 -2.47 -20.49
N LYS A 16 -9.58 -2.77 -19.23
CA LYS A 16 -10.73 -2.19 -18.51
C LYS A 16 -10.45 -0.84 -17.88
N VAL A 17 -9.17 -0.53 -17.65
CA VAL A 17 -8.71 0.69 -16.97
C VAL A 17 -7.51 1.24 -17.73
N PRO A 18 -7.71 1.76 -18.96
CA PRO A 18 -6.61 2.18 -19.82
C PRO A 18 -5.96 3.47 -19.30
N PRO A 19 -4.78 3.86 -19.83
CA PRO A 19 -4.20 5.16 -19.51
C PRO A 19 -5.18 6.28 -19.89
N TYR A 20 -5.25 7.31 -19.06
CA TYR A 20 -6.13 8.45 -19.31
C TYR A 20 -5.73 9.20 -20.58
N ARG A 21 -6.71 9.43 -21.46
CA ARG A 21 -6.54 10.24 -22.68
C ARG A 21 -7.34 11.53 -22.66
N SER A 22 -8.19 11.73 -21.65
CA SER A 22 -8.99 12.93 -21.48
C SER A 22 -9.33 13.16 -20.01
N PHE A 23 -9.50 14.42 -19.63
CA PHE A 23 -9.92 14.79 -18.28
C PHE A 23 -11.31 14.25 -17.95
N ALA A 24 -12.24 14.25 -18.91
CA ALA A 24 -13.59 13.74 -18.72
C ALA A 24 -13.62 12.24 -18.38
N GLN A 25 -12.73 11.44 -18.97
CA GLN A 25 -12.57 10.03 -18.60
C GLN A 25 -12.08 9.91 -17.16
N LYS A 26 -11.04 10.66 -16.80
CA LYS A 26 -10.43 10.64 -15.47
C LYS A 26 -11.42 11.09 -14.39
N GLN A 27 -12.25 12.09 -14.67
CA GLN A 27 -13.29 12.56 -13.75
C GLN A 27 -14.38 11.50 -13.53
N ARG A 28 -14.82 10.77 -14.57
CA ARG A 28 -15.77 9.66 -14.40
C ARG A 28 -15.18 8.56 -13.49
N ASP A 29 -13.94 8.18 -13.74
CA ASP A 29 -13.26 7.19 -12.90
C ASP A 29 -13.07 7.68 -11.46
N ALA A 30 -12.85 8.99 -11.25
CA ALA A 30 -12.77 9.59 -9.93
C ALA A 30 -14.09 9.46 -9.15
N HIS A 31 -15.22 9.66 -9.82
CA HIS A 31 -16.54 9.46 -9.21
C HIS A 31 -16.78 8.00 -8.83
N VAL A 32 -16.40 7.06 -9.71
CA VAL A 32 -16.48 5.62 -9.40
C VAL A 32 -15.60 5.27 -8.21
N PHE A 33 -14.33 5.68 -8.24
CA PHE A 33 -13.38 5.49 -7.14
C PHE A 33 -13.91 6.05 -5.82
N GLN A 34 -14.43 7.29 -5.82
CA GLN A 34 -15.03 7.87 -4.63
C GLN A 34 -16.20 7.02 -4.12
N SER A 35 -17.12 6.62 -5.00
CA SER A 35 -18.29 5.84 -4.59
C SER A 35 -17.96 4.44 -4.06
N GLU A 36 -16.86 3.84 -4.52
CA GLU A 36 -16.48 2.46 -4.20
C GLU A 36 -15.46 2.35 -3.06
N GLU A 37 -14.53 3.29 -2.94
CA GLU A 37 -13.31 3.10 -2.13
C GLU A 37 -13.16 4.09 -0.97
N THR A 38 -13.70 5.30 -1.06
CA THR A 38 -13.36 6.36 -0.11
C THR A 38 -14.52 7.31 0.18
N PRO A 39 -14.84 7.60 1.45
CA PRO A 39 -15.83 8.62 1.78
C PRO A 39 -15.26 10.05 1.62
N TYR A 40 -13.98 10.20 1.29
CA TYR A 40 -13.30 11.49 1.27
C TYR A 40 -13.44 12.19 -0.09
N PRO A 41 -13.25 13.53 -0.11
CA PRO A 41 -13.12 14.26 -1.37
C PRO A 41 -12.01 13.69 -2.25
N VAL A 42 -12.32 13.49 -3.52
CA VAL A 42 -11.35 13.07 -4.54
C VAL A 42 -11.06 14.26 -5.47
N LEU A 43 -9.81 14.73 -5.45
CA LEU A 43 -9.30 15.69 -6.42
C LEU A 43 -8.81 14.95 -7.66
N VAL A 44 -9.03 15.53 -8.84
CA VAL A 44 -8.61 14.93 -10.09
C VAL A 44 -7.42 15.69 -10.63
N ASP A 45 -6.24 15.08 -10.61
CA ASP A 45 -5.05 15.65 -11.27
C ASP A 45 -5.29 15.70 -12.79
N ASP A 46 -4.55 16.54 -13.51
CA ASP A 46 -4.69 16.59 -14.97
C ASP A 46 -4.21 15.31 -15.67
N VAL A 47 -4.41 15.27 -16.99
CA VAL A 47 -4.07 14.09 -17.80
C VAL A 47 -2.56 13.88 -17.84
N GLU A 48 -1.79 14.96 -17.83
CA GLU A 48 -0.32 14.98 -17.83
C GLU A 48 0.28 14.52 -16.50
N GLY A 49 -0.50 14.59 -15.41
CA GLY A 49 -0.11 14.21 -14.06
C GLY A 49 0.78 15.26 -13.38
N ARG A 50 0.48 16.56 -13.54
CA ARG A 50 1.34 17.63 -12.98
C ARG A 50 1.44 17.54 -11.45
N VAL A 51 0.33 17.34 -10.73
CA VAL A 51 0.37 17.18 -9.26
C VAL A 51 1.13 15.90 -8.91
N HIS A 52 0.85 14.80 -9.60
CA HIS A 52 1.53 13.52 -9.41
C HIS A 52 3.05 13.66 -9.50
N GLN A 53 3.55 14.38 -10.50
CA GLN A 53 4.99 14.61 -10.72
C GLN A 53 5.62 15.49 -9.64
N VAL A 54 4.96 16.60 -9.26
CA VAL A 54 5.46 17.51 -8.21
C VAL A 54 5.54 16.80 -6.85
N TYR A 55 4.62 15.87 -6.58
CA TYR A 55 4.59 15.04 -5.38
C TYR A 55 5.33 13.71 -5.56
N GLY A 56 6.37 13.67 -6.39
CA GLY A 56 7.36 12.58 -6.42
C GLY A 56 7.06 11.42 -7.38
N GLY A 57 5.93 11.41 -8.07
CA GLY A 57 5.65 10.49 -9.17
C GLY A 57 5.39 9.02 -8.79
N LEU A 58 5.28 8.69 -7.51
CA LEU A 58 4.95 7.34 -7.05
C LEU A 58 3.46 7.04 -7.16
N ALA A 59 3.10 5.76 -7.27
CA ALA A 59 1.74 5.30 -7.53
C ALA A 59 0.79 5.42 -6.33
N ASP A 60 1.30 5.31 -5.11
CA ASP A 60 0.50 5.37 -3.88
C ASP A 60 1.31 5.99 -2.72
N PRO A 61 1.72 7.27 -2.83
CA PRO A 61 2.31 8.00 -1.73
C PRO A 61 1.24 8.64 -0.83
N THR A 62 1.51 8.72 0.47
CA THR A 62 0.71 9.53 1.41
C THR A 62 1.54 10.66 1.98
N TYR A 63 0.95 11.85 2.05
CA TYR A 63 1.52 13.03 2.69
C TYR A 63 0.65 13.45 3.87
N VAL A 64 1.26 13.68 5.03
CA VAL A 64 0.62 14.29 6.19
C VAL A 64 1.07 15.74 6.25
N ILE A 65 0.09 16.65 6.21
CA ILE A 65 0.31 18.09 6.32
C ILE A 65 -0.08 18.52 7.74
N ASP A 66 0.80 19.24 8.42
CA ASP A 66 0.57 19.73 9.77
C ASP A 66 -0.29 21.01 9.82
N ALA A 67 -0.57 21.50 11.02
CA ALA A 67 -1.39 22.70 11.24
C ALA A 67 -0.78 24.00 10.66
N GLU A 68 0.50 23.98 10.25
CA GLU A 68 1.21 25.11 9.65
C GLU A 68 1.33 24.98 8.12
N GLY A 69 0.74 23.93 7.54
CA GLY A 69 0.83 23.67 6.10
C GLY A 69 2.14 23.03 5.66
N ARG A 70 2.92 22.45 6.58
CA ARG A 70 4.19 21.77 6.28
C ARG A 70 3.98 20.27 6.17
N VAL A 71 4.78 19.60 5.34
CA VAL A 71 4.79 18.13 5.29
C VAL A 71 5.43 17.60 6.58
N ALA A 72 4.62 17.06 7.47
CA ALA A 72 5.05 16.43 8.72
C ALA A 72 5.53 15.00 8.53
N PHE A 73 4.97 14.30 7.54
CA PHE A 73 5.32 12.91 7.25
C PHE A 73 5.02 12.58 5.78
N TYR A 74 5.94 11.89 5.14
CA TYR A 74 5.82 11.37 3.78
C TYR A 74 6.01 9.86 3.79
N ASN A 75 4.98 9.13 3.39
CA ASN A 75 5.05 7.69 3.19
C ASN A 75 5.15 7.39 1.69
N MET A 76 6.31 6.91 1.23
CA MET A 76 6.56 6.66 -0.20
C MET A 76 5.65 5.56 -0.77
N TRP A 77 5.29 4.58 0.06
CA TRP A 77 4.32 3.54 -0.24
C TRP A 77 3.34 3.45 0.91
N THR A 78 2.12 3.95 0.70
CA THR A 78 1.10 4.04 1.73
C THR A 78 0.99 2.74 2.53
N HIS A 79 1.23 2.89 3.83
CA HIS A 79 1.17 1.80 4.79
C HIS A 79 0.41 2.27 6.01
N ALA A 80 -0.85 1.85 6.09
CA ALA A 80 -1.79 2.27 7.14
C ALA A 80 -1.23 2.13 8.57
N PRO A 81 -0.52 1.03 8.92
CA PRO A 81 0.17 0.93 10.21
C PRO A 81 1.19 2.04 10.51
N THR A 82 2.05 2.40 9.55
CA THR A 82 3.03 3.47 9.76
C THR A 82 2.33 4.82 9.81
N LEU A 83 1.36 5.05 8.91
CA LEU A 83 0.59 6.29 8.87
C LEU A 83 -0.16 6.54 10.19
N HIS A 84 -0.77 5.50 10.76
CA HIS A 84 -1.44 5.58 12.05
C HIS A 84 -0.48 6.06 13.15
N ARG A 85 0.72 5.49 13.23
CA ARG A 85 1.74 5.90 14.20
C ARG A 85 2.25 7.33 13.95
N ALA A 86 2.39 7.74 12.70
CA ALA A 86 2.78 9.10 12.35
C ALA A 86 1.74 10.12 12.84
N LEU A 87 0.46 9.80 12.65
CA LEU A 87 -0.65 10.62 13.13
C LEU A 87 -0.71 10.66 14.66
N GLU A 88 -0.54 9.53 15.35
CA GLU A 88 -0.47 9.49 16.82
C GLU A 88 0.64 10.41 17.36
N GLU A 89 1.85 10.32 16.79
CA GLU A 89 2.98 11.16 17.20
C GLU A 89 2.73 12.64 16.88
N LEU A 90 2.20 12.95 15.69
CA LEU A 90 1.89 14.33 15.30
C LEU A 90 0.84 14.95 16.22
N PHE A 91 -0.21 14.19 16.60
CA PHE A 91 -1.23 14.67 17.53
C PHE A 91 -0.69 14.82 18.95
N ALA A 92 0.18 13.91 19.42
CA ALA A 92 0.86 14.07 20.70
C ALA A 92 1.71 15.36 20.75
N ASN A 93 2.23 15.80 19.60
CA ASN A 93 2.99 17.04 19.43
C ASN A 93 2.11 18.26 19.10
N GLY A 94 0.80 18.20 19.37
CA GLY A 94 -0.11 19.33 19.16
C GLY A 94 -0.40 19.65 17.68
N GLY A 95 -0.24 18.67 16.80
CA GLY A 95 -0.53 18.78 15.37
C GLY A 95 0.52 19.53 14.56
N ARG A 96 1.77 19.60 15.05
CA ARG A 96 2.87 20.38 14.45
C ARG A 96 4.17 19.58 14.41
N GLY A 97 5.00 19.92 13.42
CA GLY A 97 6.35 19.38 13.31
C GLY A 97 6.41 18.01 12.62
N THR A 98 7.59 17.42 12.62
CA THR A 98 7.88 16.18 11.89
C THR A 98 7.54 14.95 12.73
N ALA A 99 6.78 14.00 12.18
CA ALA A 99 6.45 12.73 12.82
C ALA A 99 7.32 11.58 12.30
N LEU A 100 7.73 10.65 13.18
CA LEU A 100 8.49 9.44 12.84
C LEU A 100 9.75 9.69 12.00
N GLY A 101 10.41 10.84 12.16
CA GLY A 101 11.58 11.21 11.36
C GLY A 101 11.26 11.63 9.92
N GLY A 102 9.98 11.81 9.59
CA GLY A 102 9.50 12.56 8.43
C GLY A 102 9.30 11.77 7.15
N ILE A 103 10.06 10.70 6.91
CA ILE A 103 9.91 9.93 5.66
C ILE A 103 10.01 8.42 5.92
N ASP A 104 8.98 7.68 5.51
CA ASP A 104 9.01 6.23 5.40
C ASP A 104 9.30 5.80 3.96
N ARG A 105 10.45 5.14 3.77
CA ARG A 105 10.95 4.66 2.47
C ARG A 105 10.77 3.15 2.29
N LYS A 106 10.07 2.49 3.21
CA LYS A 106 9.91 1.03 3.16
C LYS A 106 8.77 0.68 2.21
N PRO A 107 8.95 -0.31 1.32
CA PRO A 107 7.88 -0.75 0.41
C PRO A 107 6.85 -1.68 1.06
N HIS A 108 7.00 -2.01 2.36
CA HIS A 108 6.06 -2.80 3.18
C HIS A 108 5.52 -4.08 2.50
N LEU A 109 6.42 -4.86 1.91
CA LEU A 109 6.08 -6.00 1.04
C LEU A 109 5.08 -6.99 1.66
N LEU A 110 5.16 -7.29 2.96
CA LEU A 110 4.23 -8.22 3.61
C LEU A 110 2.78 -7.71 3.62
N SER A 111 2.60 -6.40 3.82
CA SER A 111 1.29 -5.75 3.76
C SER A 111 0.79 -5.73 2.32
N SER A 112 1.67 -5.44 1.36
CA SER A 112 1.39 -5.49 -0.08
C SER A 112 0.99 -6.90 -0.54
N MET A 113 1.62 -7.96 0.00
CA MET A 113 1.22 -9.34 -0.28
C MET A 113 -0.17 -9.68 0.26
N THR A 114 -0.59 -9.03 1.35
CA THR A 114 -1.88 -9.33 2.00
C THR A 114 -3.05 -8.59 1.35
N ASP A 115 -2.87 -7.32 0.99
CA ASP A 115 -3.96 -6.44 0.50
C ASP A 115 -3.77 -5.96 -0.95
N GLY A 116 -2.56 -6.07 -1.53
CA GLY A 116 -2.23 -5.51 -2.85
C GLY A 116 -3.01 -6.12 -4.02
N TRP A 117 -3.60 -7.31 -3.85
CA TRP A 117 -4.41 -7.95 -4.89
C TRP A 117 -5.61 -7.10 -5.32
N LYS A 118 -6.20 -6.32 -4.41
CA LYS A 118 -7.35 -5.46 -4.74
C LYS A 118 -7.00 -4.46 -5.83
N GLY A 119 -5.82 -3.85 -5.74
CA GLY A 119 -5.29 -2.93 -6.75
C GLY A 119 -4.94 -3.66 -8.04
N LEU A 120 -4.21 -4.77 -7.94
CA LEU A 120 -3.77 -5.54 -9.11
C LEU A 120 -4.93 -6.09 -9.95
N ARG A 121 -6.02 -6.51 -9.28
CA ARG A 121 -7.22 -7.05 -9.92
C ARG A 121 -7.92 -6.04 -10.83
N ARG A 122 -7.78 -4.73 -10.59
CA ARG A 122 -8.47 -3.70 -11.39
C ARG A 122 -7.99 -3.66 -12.84
N GLY A 123 -6.69 -3.77 -13.08
CA GLY A 123 -6.13 -3.82 -14.44
C GLY A 123 -5.89 -5.24 -14.96
N TRP A 124 -6.51 -6.25 -14.34
CA TRP A 124 -6.45 -7.64 -14.78
C TRP A 124 -6.94 -7.81 -16.24
N PRO A 125 -6.32 -8.72 -17.03
CA PRO A 125 -5.15 -9.55 -16.72
C PRO A 125 -3.78 -8.85 -16.84
N GLN A 126 -3.71 -7.70 -17.51
CA GLN A 126 -2.46 -7.05 -17.91
C GLN A 126 -1.60 -6.66 -16.72
N SER A 127 -2.17 -6.03 -15.69
CA SER A 127 -1.39 -5.64 -14.50
C SER A 127 -0.72 -6.83 -13.81
N PHE A 128 -1.38 -8.00 -13.80
CA PHE A 128 -0.80 -9.21 -13.24
C PHE A 128 0.37 -9.70 -14.07
N THR A 129 0.17 -9.80 -15.39
CA THR A 129 1.23 -10.22 -16.32
C THR A 129 2.42 -9.29 -16.25
N ASP A 130 2.21 -7.96 -16.27
CA ASP A 130 3.27 -6.97 -16.22
C ASP A 130 4.07 -7.06 -14.91
N LEU A 131 3.39 -7.25 -13.78
CA LEU A 131 4.05 -7.41 -12.49
C LEU A 131 4.82 -8.74 -12.41
N GLU A 132 4.25 -9.83 -12.91
CA GLU A 132 4.92 -11.14 -12.92
C GLU A 132 6.13 -11.15 -13.86
N LEU A 133 6.06 -10.45 -14.99
CA LEU A 133 7.19 -10.30 -15.91
C LEU A 133 8.30 -9.41 -15.35
N SER A 134 7.94 -8.33 -14.67
CA SER A 134 8.91 -7.40 -14.07
C SER A 134 9.52 -7.93 -12.77
N ALA A 135 8.77 -8.72 -12.01
CA ALA A 135 9.20 -9.34 -10.77
C ALA A 135 8.58 -10.76 -10.64
N PRO A 136 9.23 -11.80 -11.19
CA PRO A 136 8.73 -13.17 -11.16
C PRO A 136 8.34 -13.63 -9.75
N GLY A 137 7.13 -14.20 -9.63
CA GLY A 137 6.53 -14.66 -8.39
C GLY A 137 5.83 -13.56 -7.57
N MET A 138 5.99 -12.28 -7.90
CA MET A 138 5.40 -11.19 -7.11
C MET A 138 3.88 -11.14 -7.27
N ALA A 139 3.36 -11.20 -8.50
CA ALA A 139 1.93 -11.12 -8.75
C ALA A 139 1.23 -12.38 -8.20
N SER A 140 1.84 -13.54 -8.45
CA SER A 140 1.42 -14.83 -7.88
C SER A 140 1.42 -14.83 -6.34
N GLY A 141 2.46 -14.27 -5.73
CA GLY A 141 2.60 -14.15 -4.28
C GLY A 141 1.57 -13.21 -3.65
N ILE A 142 1.28 -12.07 -4.28
CA ILE A 142 0.23 -11.15 -3.87
C ILE A 142 -1.16 -11.80 -3.97
N TRP A 143 -1.43 -12.53 -5.05
CA TRP A 143 -2.68 -13.27 -5.19
C TRP A 143 -2.85 -14.30 -4.07
N LEU A 144 -1.83 -15.12 -3.82
CA LEU A 144 -1.86 -16.15 -2.78
C LEU A 144 -1.99 -15.53 -1.37
N GLY A 145 -1.23 -14.47 -1.09
CA GLY A 145 -1.30 -13.75 0.17
C GLY A 145 -2.71 -13.19 0.43
N TYR A 146 -3.39 -12.71 -0.61
CA TYR A 146 -4.77 -12.28 -0.51
C TYR A 146 -5.74 -13.45 -0.25
N GLN A 147 -5.52 -14.65 -0.83
CA GLN A 147 -6.33 -15.83 -0.49
C GLN A 147 -6.16 -16.23 1.00
N LEU A 148 -4.97 -16.00 1.56
CA LEU A 148 -4.63 -16.30 2.95
C LEU A 148 -4.84 -15.10 3.90
N ARG A 149 -5.53 -14.05 3.43
CA ARG A 149 -5.67 -12.77 4.15
C ARG A 149 -6.22 -12.92 5.57
N SER A 150 -7.18 -13.81 5.80
CA SER A 150 -7.78 -14.02 7.13
C SER A 150 -6.76 -14.44 8.19
N VAL A 151 -5.69 -15.11 7.77
CA VAL A 151 -4.58 -15.56 8.64
C VAL A 151 -3.46 -14.53 8.69
N LEU A 152 -3.15 -13.90 7.56
CA LEU A 152 -2.00 -12.99 7.44
C LEU A 152 -2.28 -11.58 7.96
N ALA A 153 -3.46 -11.02 7.71
CA ALA A 153 -3.81 -9.63 8.06
C ALA A 153 -3.63 -9.27 9.54
N PRO A 154 -3.97 -10.15 10.53
CA PRO A 154 -3.74 -9.86 11.94
C PRO A 154 -2.25 -9.69 12.32
N LEU A 155 -1.33 -10.12 11.46
CA LEU A 155 0.11 -10.00 11.64
C LEU A 155 0.70 -8.88 10.77
N THR A 156 0.30 -8.79 9.51
CA THR A 156 0.90 -7.88 8.51
C THR A 156 0.36 -6.45 8.62
N LEU A 157 -0.91 -6.27 9.00
CA LEU A 157 -1.57 -4.94 9.02
C LEU A 157 -1.62 -4.31 10.42
N ARG A 158 -0.75 -4.74 11.33
CA ARG A 158 -0.73 -4.21 12.70
C ARG A 158 -0.02 -2.87 12.78
N ALA A 159 -0.72 -1.85 13.27
CA ALA A 159 -0.12 -0.57 13.65
C ALA A 159 0.99 -0.72 14.70
N LYS A 160 0.76 -1.55 15.72
CA LYS A 160 1.71 -1.79 16.81
C LYS A 160 2.55 -3.03 16.52
N PRO A 161 3.90 -2.94 16.56
CA PRO A 161 4.76 -4.08 16.32
C PRO A 161 4.49 -5.20 17.33
N LEU A 162 4.68 -6.44 16.91
CA LEU A 162 4.57 -7.57 17.82
C LEU A 162 5.58 -7.45 18.97
N PRO A 163 5.19 -7.84 20.20
CA PRO A 163 6.14 -7.97 21.30
C PRO A 163 7.31 -8.89 20.89
N PRO A 164 8.54 -8.63 21.38
CA PRO A 164 9.70 -9.46 21.06
C PRO A 164 9.47 -10.96 21.31
N SER A 165 8.77 -11.31 22.39
CA SER A 165 8.42 -12.70 22.73
C SER A 165 7.60 -13.40 21.64
N VAL A 166 6.60 -12.71 21.09
CA VAL A 166 5.76 -13.25 20.02
C VAL A 166 6.56 -13.42 18.72
N LYS A 167 7.45 -12.46 18.41
CA LYS A 167 8.34 -12.57 17.24
C LYS A 167 9.27 -13.78 17.34
N ILE A 168 9.86 -13.99 18.52
CA ILE A 168 10.73 -15.15 18.79
C ILE A 168 9.91 -16.45 18.65
N GLY A 169 8.72 -16.52 19.25
CA GLY A 169 7.85 -17.69 19.14
C GLY A 169 7.51 -18.05 17.69
N LEU A 170 7.15 -17.05 16.88
CA LEU A 170 6.88 -17.25 15.44
C LEU A 170 8.13 -17.73 14.68
N ALA A 171 9.29 -17.15 14.96
CA ALA A 171 10.54 -17.54 14.31
C ALA A 171 10.92 -18.99 14.62
N VAL A 172 10.82 -19.40 15.90
CA VAL A 172 11.08 -20.79 16.32
C VAL A 172 10.08 -21.75 15.68
N GLY A 173 8.78 -21.39 15.67
CA GLY A 173 7.74 -22.21 15.04
C GLY A 173 7.98 -22.42 13.55
N ALA A 174 8.33 -21.35 12.82
CA ALA A 174 8.64 -21.43 11.39
C ALA A 174 9.88 -22.31 11.13
N ALA A 175 10.95 -22.15 11.91
CA ALA A 175 12.15 -22.98 11.79
C ALA A 175 11.86 -24.47 12.04
N ALA A 176 11.02 -24.78 13.03
CA ALA A 176 10.61 -26.16 13.33
C ALA A 176 9.82 -26.78 12.16
N LEU A 177 8.88 -26.04 11.56
CA LEU A 177 8.12 -26.50 10.40
C LEU A 177 9.00 -26.75 9.17
N ILE A 178 9.94 -25.84 8.89
CA ILE A 178 10.92 -26.01 7.81
C ILE A 178 11.77 -27.26 8.05
N GLY A 179 12.28 -27.43 9.27
CA GLY A 179 13.07 -28.62 9.64
C GLY A 179 12.30 -29.93 9.47
N LEU A 180 11.01 -29.96 9.85
CA LEU A 180 10.13 -31.11 9.64
C LEU A 180 9.87 -31.38 8.16
N GLY A 181 9.68 -30.34 7.35
CA GLY A 181 9.49 -30.44 5.90
C GLY A 181 10.71 -31.01 5.18
N ILE A 182 11.91 -30.49 5.50
CA ILE A 182 13.19 -31.01 4.97
C ILE A 182 13.37 -32.48 5.37
N LYS A 183 13.09 -32.83 6.63
CA LYS A 183 13.20 -34.21 7.11
C LYS A 183 12.23 -35.17 6.41
N ARG A 184 11.06 -34.68 5.96
CA ARG A 184 10.12 -35.46 5.14
C ARG A 184 10.60 -35.63 3.70
N LEU A 185 11.16 -34.59 3.09
CA LEU A 185 11.71 -34.65 1.73
C LEU A 185 12.93 -35.57 1.62
N VAL A 186 13.79 -35.61 2.64
CA VAL A 186 14.97 -36.49 2.68
C VAL A 186 14.61 -37.97 2.95
N ARG A 187 13.38 -38.24 3.41
CA ARG A 187 12.88 -39.61 3.70
C ARG A 187 11.97 -40.18 2.60
N ALA A 188 11.64 -39.39 1.58
CA ALA A 188 10.84 -39.80 0.42
C ALA A 188 11.77 -40.10 -0.77
#